data_AF-A0AA48HN31-F1
#
_entry.id   AF-A0AA48HN31-F1
#
_cell.length_a   1.000
_cell.length_b   1.000
_cell.length_c   1.000
_cell.angle_alpha   90.00
_cell.angle_beta   90.00
_cell.angle_gamma   90.00
#
_symmetry.space_group_name_H-M   'P 1'
#
loop_
_entity.id
_entity.type
_entity.pdbx_description
1 polymer ?
#
loop_
_entity_poly.entity_id
_entity_poly.type
_entity_poly.pdbx_seq_one_letter_code
_entity_poly.pdbx_strand_id
1 'polypeptide(L)'
;MQVEQELLDKVEAKLNRQNALKAALLVPFWCLPLLVTWYWVFHNYGKAVPMFLLASGIIIGLAIRFHGRGFIGTFSLIALIAHLLLVAAATLSGLLLGKGETIWAVILLGLYIGGAWLASFLARIQIPFLEQRAYFLLAEKTQHPSAKRWRNKWFLALPSMCILSASLLFITMIGLYSLDEYNRGLAPYVAEQKAQDTLQKRAINVTPASLDKLSTKEALRHVYAYSGGELISASGHFIHTYPLSNYKAQTILKYLIEHRDNVRAKFLLGLLTEKEHGQALIEEAADAGDIYAKIHLAAQFACYDKPEIARDLLNRLRKTTRETHPRGRINRILSIGFGQFCAEKDYSPVSIEYVL
;
A
#
# COMPACT_ATOMS: atom_id res chain seq x y z
N MET A 1 -36.34 -31.27 54.17
CA MET A 1 -36.89 -30.68 52.92
C MET A 1 -36.71 -31.68 51.80
N GLN A 2 -37.80 -32.19 51.25
CA GLN A 2 -37.77 -33.02 50.05
C GLN A 2 -37.68 -32.10 48.82
N VAL A 3 -36.75 -32.40 47.90
CA VAL A 3 -36.68 -31.75 46.60
C VAL A 3 -37.49 -32.62 45.64
N GLU A 4 -38.33 -32.02 44.81
CA GLU A 4 -39.15 -32.76 43.83
C GLU A 4 -38.26 -33.58 42.88
N GLN A 5 -38.68 -34.82 42.62
CA GLN A 5 -37.90 -35.77 41.80
C GLN A 5 -37.70 -35.27 40.37
N GLU A 6 -38.70 -34.59 39.80
CA GLU A 6 -38.61 -34.02 38.45
C GLU A 6 -37.48 -32.98 38.33
N LEU A 7 -37.29 -32.14 39.37
CA LEU A 7 -36.19 -31.17 39.41
C LEU A 7 -34.83 -31.85 39.53
N LEU A 8 -34.73 -32.96 40.27
CA LEU A 8 -33.51 -33.76 40.38
C LEU A 8 -33.14 -34.38 39.03
N ASP A 9 -34.07 -35.05 38.37
CA ASP A 9 -33.83 -35.70 37.08
C ASP A 9 -33.41 -34.69 36.00
N LYS A 10 -34.04 -33.50 36.00
CA LYS A 10 -33.71 -32.41 35.08
C LYS A 10 -32.28 -31.88 35.29
N VAL A 11 -31.87 -31.71 36.54
CA VAL A 11 -30.50 -31.25 36.88
C VAL A 11 -29.47 -32.35 36.61
N GLU A 12 -29.79 -33.61 36.88
CA GLU A 12 -28.94 -34.75 36.54
C GLU A 12 -28.68 -34.84 35.04
N ALA A 13 -29.72 -34.73 34.21
CA ALA A 13 -29.57 -34.70 32.75
C ALA A 13 -28.64 -33.56 32.29
N LYS A 14 -28.73 -32.39 32.92
CA LYS A 14 -27.85 -31.24 32.67
C LYS A 14 -26.39 -31.53 33.09
N LEU A 15 -26.16 -32.08 34.28
CA LEU A 15 -24.83 -32.47 34.78
C LEU A 15 -24.19 -33.55 33.90
N ASN A 16 -24.98 -34.47 33.37
CA ASN A 16 -24.51 -35.53 32.48
C ASN A 16 -24.13 -35.04 31.07
N ARG A 17 -24.54 -33.83 30.67
CA ARG A 17 -24.19 -33.24 29.35
C ARG A 17 -22.90 -32.42 29.38
N GLN A 18 -22.35 -32.12 30.57
CA GLN A 18 -21.10 -31.36 30.68
C GLN A 18 -19.90 -32.13 30.14
N ASN A 19 -19.02 -31.42 29.43
CA ASN A 19 -17.77 -31.96 28.92
C ASN A 19 -16.66 -30.88 28.88
N ALA A 20 -15.87 -30.81 29.94
CA ALA A 20 -14.77 -29.84 30.05
C ALA A 20 -13.64 -30.11 29.04
N LEU A 21 -13.32 -31.38 28.78
CA LEU A 21 -12.31 -31.78 27.81
C LEU A 21 -12.69 -31.37 26.39
N LYS A 22 -13.97 -31.51 26.01
CA LYS A 22 -14.46 -31.03 24.71
C LYS A 22 -14.29 -29.52 24.57
N ALA A 23 -14.62 -28.74 25.60
CA ALA A 23 -14.39 -27.30 25.58
C ALA A 23 -12.90 -26.98 25.46
N ALA A 24 -12.06 -27.63 26.25
CA ALA A 24 -10.61 -27.48 26.24
C ALA A 24 -9.97 -27.75 24.87
N LEU A 25 -10.47 -28.74 24.13
CA LEU A 25 -9.95 -29.10 22.81
C LEU A 25 -10.47 -28.18 21.69
N LEU A 26 -11.69 -27.63 21.82
CA LEU A 26 -12.32 -26.87 20.73
C LEU A 26 -12.10 -25.35 20.83
N VAL A 27 -11.95 -24.81 22.03
CA VAL A 27 -11.71 -23.36 22.25
C VAL A 27 -10.42 -22.85 21.62
N PRO A 28 -9.30 -23.61 21.60
CA PRO A 28 -8.10 -23.20 20.88
C PRO A 28 -8.35 -22.85 19.40
N PHE A 29 -9.28 -23.54 18.74
CA PHE A 29 -9.67 -23.23 17.35
C PHE A 29 -10.46 -21.93 17.20
N TRP A 30 -11.02 -21.39 18.29
CA TRP A 30 -11.63 -20.05 18.31
C TRP A 30 -10.58 -18.96 18.54
N CYS A 31 -9.47 -19.27 19.22
CA CYS A 31 -8.36 -18.34 19.39
C CYS A 31 -7.69 -18.00 18.05
N LEU A 32 -7.64 -18.94 17.10
CA LEU A 32 -7.11 -18.75 15.74
C LEU A 32 -7.78 -17.59 14.99
N PRO A 33 -9.09 -17.65 14.64
CA PRO A 33 -9.75 -16.57 13.92
C PRO A 33 -9.83 -15.29 14.74
N LEU A 34 -9.84 -15.37 16.08
CA LEU A 34 -9.78 -14.19 16.93
C LEU A 34 -8.45 -13.44 16.76
N LEU A 35 -7.31 -14.14 16.75
CA LEU A 35 -6.01 -13.50 16.55
C LEU A 35 -5.87 -12.94 15.13
N VAL A 36 -6.35 -13.67 14.11
CA VAL A 36 -6.38 -13.17 12.71
C VAL A 36 -7.26 -11.92 12.59
N THR A 37 -8.43 -11.92 13.23
CA THR A 37 -9.33 -10.76 13.24
C THR A 37 -8.68 -9.59 13.98
N TRP A 38 -7.99 -9.85 15.09
CA TRP A 38 -7.24 -8.84 15.83
C TRP A 38 -6.17 -8.19 14.94
N TYR A 39 -5.40 -9.01 14.21
CA TYR A 39 -4.41 -8.54 13.24
C TYR A 39 -5.04 -7.68 12.13
N TRP A 40 -6.20 -8.08 11.61
CA TRP A 40 -6.92 -7.31 10.60
C TRP A 40 -7.42 -5.96 11.15
N VAL A 41 -7.99 -5.95 12.37
CA VAL A 41 -8.43 -4.71 13.04
C VAL A 41 -7.24 -3.79 13.30
N PHE A 42 -6.09 -4.33 13.70
CA PHE A 42 -4.87 -3.56 13.90
C PHE A 42 -4.41 -2.83 12.63
N HIS A 43 -4.55 -3.46 11.46
CA HIS A 43 -4.16 -2.86 10.19
C HIS A 43 -5.17 -1.86 9.63
N ASN A 44 -6.46 -2.03 9.90
CA ASN A 44 -7.52 -1.23 9.28
C ASN A 44 -8.17 -0.20 10.24
N TYR A 45 -8.16 -0.46 11.54
CA TYR A 45 -8.90 0.28 12.56
C TYR A 45 -8.11 0.36 13.89
N GLY A 46 -6.93 1.00 13.88
CA GLY A 46 -6.01 1.10 15.03
C GLY A 46 -6.69 1.50 16.36
N LYS A 47 -7.56 2.50 16.35
CA LYS A 47 -8.29 3.00 17.53
C LYS A 47 -9.20 1.96 18.21
N ALA A 48 -9.66 0.96 17.46
CA ALA A 48 -10.59 -0.05 17.96
C ALA A 48 -9.88 -1.29 18.54
N VAL A 49 -8.57 -1.41 18.33
CA VAL A 49 -7.74 -2.55 18.77
C VAL A 49 -7.90 -2.89 20.27
N PRO A 50 -7.87 -1.91 21.20
CA PRO A 50 -7.98 -2.21 22.63
C PRO A 50 -9.33 -2.80 23.02
N MET A 51 -10.41 -2.44 22.31
CA MET A 51 -11.76 -2.97 22.57
C MET A 51 -11.83 -4.48 22.32
N PHE A 52 -10.89 -5.02 21.54
CA PHE A 52 -10.79 -6.45 21.29
C PHE A 52 -10.39 -7.24 22.54
N LEU A 53 -9.81 -6.61 23.58
CA LEU A 53 -9.61 -7.23 24.89
C LEU A 53 -10.94 -7.67 25.52
N LEU A 54 -11.99 -6.85 25.41
CA LEU A 54 -13.34 -7.18 25.86
C LEU A 54 -14.03 -8.17 24.92
N ALA A 55 -14.01 -7.88 23.61
CA ALA A 55 -14.74 -8.67 22.61
C ALA A 55 -14.23 -10.12 22.55
N SER A 56 -12.91 -10.32 22.60
CA SER A 56 -12.32 -11.66 22.63
C SER A 56 -12.71 -12.44 23.88
N GLY A 57 -12.81 -11.78 25.04
CA GLY A 57 -13.28 -12.39 26.28
C GLY A 57 -14.72 -12.90 26.16
N ILE A 58 -15.61 -12.08 25.59
CA ILE A 58 -17.01 -12.47 25.32
C ILE A 58 -17.06 -13.71 24.42
N ILE A 59 -16.33 -13.68 23.30
CA ILE A 59 -16.37 -14.76 22.31
C ILE A 59 -15.81 -16.07 22.89
N ILE A 60 -14.70 -16.01 23.63
CA ILE A 60 -14.12 -17.18 24.30
C ILE A 60 -15.10 -17.76 25.33
N GLY A 61 -15.73 -16.91 26.15
CA GLY A 61 -16.73 -17.33 27.12
C GLY A 61 -17.92 -18.05 26.44
N LEU A 62 -18.46 -17.48 25.37
CA LEU A 62 -19.54 -18.09 24.59
C LEU A 62 -19.12 -19.41 23.93
N ALA A 63 -17.91 -19.48 23.38
CA ALA A 63 -17.37 -20.70 22.77
C ALA A 63 -17.27 -21.85 23.79
N ILE A 64 -16.75 -21.56 24.99
CA ILE A 64 -16.66 -22.55 26.08
C ILE A 64 -18.05 -23.01 26.51
N ARG A 65 -18.99 -22.07 26.66
CA ARG A 65 -20.37 -22.39 27.01
C ARG A 65 -21.02 -23.31 25.98
N PHE A 66 -20.83 -23.01 24.70
CA PHE A 66 -21.39 -23.79 23.59
C PHE A 66 -20.84 -25.21 23.54
N HIS A 67 -19.52 -25.37 23.64
CA HIS A 67 -18.85 -26.68 23.53
C HIS A 67 -18.92 -27.51 24.81
N GLY A 68 -18.83 -26.85 25.96
CA GLY A 68 -18.70 -27.47 27.28
C GLY A 68 -20.00 -27.73 28.01
N ARG A 69 -21.01 -26.88 27.80
CA ARG A 69 -22.34 -26.90 28.46
C ARG A 69 -22.24 -27.01 29.99
N GLY A 70 -21.25 -26.34 30.55
CA GLY A 70 -20.77 -26.51 31.93
C GLY A 70 -21.42 -25.63 32.99
N PHE A 71 -21.58 -26.18 34.20
CA PHE A 71 -22.04 -25.48 35.41
C PHE A 71 -20.91 -25.35 36.47
N ILE A 72 -19.85 -26.16 36.37
CA ILE A 72 -18.74 -26.22 37.33
C ILE A 72 -17.68 -25.13 37.08
N GLY A 73 -16.89 -24.81 38.11
CA GLY A 73 -15.88 -23.73 38.06
C GLY A 73 -14.75 -23.94 37.05
N THR A 74 -14.48 -25.18 36.61
CA THR A 74 -13.41 -25.48 35.65
C THR A 74 -13.62 -24.80 34.29
N PHE A 75 -14.86 -24.57 33.87
CA PHE A 75 -15.17 -23.86 32.62
C PHE A 75 -14.74 -22.39 32.66
N SER A 76 -14.92 -21.72 33.80
CA SER A 76 -14.41 -20.37 34.00
C SER A 76 -12.89 -20.33 33.97
N LEU A 77 -12.22 -21.33 34.55
CA LEU A 77 -10.76 -21.40 34.55
C LEU A 77 -10.21 -21.62 33.13
N ILE A 78 -10.84 -22.51 32.35
CA ILE A 78 -10.51 -22.68 30.92
C ILE A 78 -10.66 -21.34 30.17
N ALA A 79 -11.72 -20.59 30.43
CA ALA A 79 -11.98 -19.30 29.77
C ALA A 79 -10.93 -18.26 30.08
N LEU A 80 -10.56 -18.14 31.34
CA LEU A 80 -9.59 -17.17 31.81
C LEU A 80 -8.20 -17.48 31.23
N ILE A 81 -7.78 -18.75 31.24
CA ILE A 81 -6.48 -19.16 30.69
C ILE A 81 -6.47 -19.02 29.17
N ALA A 82 -7.54 -19.42 28.45
CA ALA A 82 -7.62 -19.25 27.01
C ALA A 82 -7.56 -17.78 26.59
N HIS A 83 -8.27 -16.89 27.29
CA HIS A 83 -8.23 -15.46 27.06
C HIS A 83 -6.85 -14.88 27.35
N LEU A 84 -6.23 -15.26 28.47
CA LEU A 84 -4.86 -14.87 28.81
C LEU A 84 -3.86 -15.28 27.71
N LEU A 85 -3.92 -16.53 27.22
CA LEU A 85 -3.02 -17.00 26.17
C LEU A 85 -3.22 -16.23 24.86
N LEU A 86 -4.47 -15.96 24.47
CA LEU A 86 -4.76 -15.14 23.28
C LEU A 86 -4.21 -13.72 23.44
N VAL A 87 -4.42 -13.08 24.58
CA VAL A 87 -3.91 -11.73 24.86
C VAL A 87 -2.38 -11.73 24.90
N ALA A 88 -1.74 -12.74 25.48
CA ALA A 88 -0.29 -12.89 25.47
C ALA A 88 0.24 -13.02 24.04
N ALA A 89 -0.39 -13.84 23.19
CA ALA A 89 -0.01 -13.95 21.78
C ALA A 89 -0.17 -12.62 21.02
N ALA A 90 -1.29 -11.92 21.22
CA ALA A 90 -1.51 -10.59 20.63
C ALA A 90 -0.46 -9.56 21.10
N THR A 91 -0.07 -9.63 22.38
CA THR A 91 0.98 -8.77 22.96
C THR A 91 2.34 -9.06 22.34
N LEU A 92 2.73 -10.33 22.24
CA LEU A 92 4.00 -10.76 21.64
C LEU A 92 4.09 -10.40 20.16
N SER A 93 2.96 -10.40 19.45
CA SER A 93 2.88 -9.93 18.05
C SER A 93 2.78 -8.40 17.90
N GLY A 94 2.80 -7.63 19.00
CA GLY A 94 2.69 -6.18 18.95
C GLY A 94 1.30 -5.66 18.51
N LEU A 95 0.25 -6.48 18.63
CA LEU A 95 -1.11 -6.16 18.17
C LEU A 95 -1.98 -5.48 19.22
N LEU A 96 -1.45 -5.16 20.40
CA LEU A 96 -2.25 -4.68 21.54
C LEU A 96 -2.55 -3.17 21.50
N LEU A 97 -1.67 -2.39 20.88
CA LEU A 97 -1.80 -0.95 20.69
C LEU A 97 -1.87 -0.67 19.19
N GLY A 98 -2.77 0.19 18.72
CA GLY A 98 -2.77 0.62 17.32
C GLY A 98 -1.42 1.25 16.93
N LYS A 99 -1.04 1.19 15.63
CA LYS A 99 0.22 1.77 15.15
C LYS A 99 0.31 3.26 15.51
N GLY A 100 1.25 3.61 16.40
CA GLY A 100 1.49 5.00 16.83
C GLY A 100 0.49 5.54 17.86
N GLU A 101 -0.37 4.70 18.42
CA GLU A 101 -1.33 5.12 19.44
C GLU A 101 -0.81 4.87 20.85
N THR A 102 -0.97 5.86 21.72
CA THR A 102 -0.67 5.76 23.15
C THR A 102 -1.97 5.72 23.94
N ILE A 103 -2.11 4.72 24.79
CA ILE A 103 -3.28 4.54 25.66
C ILE A 103 -2.79 4.38 27.08
N TRP A 104 -3.51 4.99 28.02
CA TRP A 104 -3.23 4.85 29.43
C TRP A 104 -3.27 3.38 29.84
N ALA A 105 -2.21 2.91 30.49
CA ALA A 105 -2.08 1.53 30.95
C ALA A 105 -3.26 1.09 31.84
N VAL A 106 -3.82 2.01 32.63
CA VAL A 106 -5.01 1.77 33.46
C VAL A 106 -6.24 1.40 32.64
N ILE A 107 -6.43 2.03 31.47
CA ILE A 107 -7.55 1.73 30.57
C ILE A 107 -7.37 0.33 29.98
N LEU A 108 -6.16 0.00 29.50
CA LEU A 108 -5.85 -1.34 28.98
C LEU A 108 -6.06 -2.42 30.05
N LEU A 109 -5.60 -2.16 31.27
CA LEU A 109 -5.82 -3.05 32.40
C LEU A 109 -7.31 -3.24 32.69
N GLY A 110 -8.09 -2.15 32.68
CA GLY A 110 -9.54 -2.21 32.85
C GLY A 110 -10.24 -3.02 31.77
N LEU A 111 -9.86 -2.83 30.50
CA LEU A 111 -10.39 -3.61 29.37
C LEU A 111 -10.01 -5.08 29.45
N TYR A 112 -8.78 -5.40 29.84
CA TYR A 112 -8.33 -6.76 30.06
C TYR A 112 -9.10 -7.44 31.19
N ILE A 113 -9.19 -6.79 32.37
CA ILE A 113 -9.92 -7.31 33.53
C ILE A 113 -11.40 -7.53 33.17
N GLY A 114 -12.02 -6.55 32.49
CA GLY A 114 -13.39 -6.68 32.00
C GLY A 114 -13.55 -7.86 31.04
N GLY A 115 -12.58 -8.09 30.15
CA GLY A 115 -12.60 -9.18 29.19
C GLY A 115 -12.46 -10.55 29.87
N ALA A 116 -11.52 -10.67 30.80
CA ALA A 116 -11.29 -11.87 31.59
C ALA A 116 -12.51 -12.20 32.47
N TRP A 117 -13.13 -11.17 33.07
CA TRP A 117 -14.36 -11.32 33.85
C TRP A 117 -15.51 -11.80 32.96
N LEU A 118 -15.73 -11.17 31.80
CA LEU A 118 -16.77 -11.57 30.84
C LEU A 118 -16.56 -13.00 30.33
N ALA A 119 -15.31 -13.38 30.01
CA ALA A 119 -14.97 -14.74 29.60
C ALA A 119 -15.36 -15.76 30.68
N SER A 120 -14.92 -15.50 31.91
CA SER A 120 -15.20 -16.36 33.07
C SER A 120 -16.69 -16.45 33.39
N PHE A 121 -17.42 -15.33 33.31
CA PHE A 121 -18.84 -15.25 33.60
C PHE A 121 -19.68 -15.95 32.52
N LEU A 122 -19.41 -15.69 31.24
CA LEU A 122 -20.18 -16.26 30.12
C LEU A 122 -19.88 -17.75 29.88
N ALA A 123 -18.69 -18.23 30.24
CA ALA A 123 -18.30 -19.64 30.09
C ALA A 123 -19.17 -20.62 30.90
N ARG A 124 -19.76 -20.17 32.01
CA ARG A 124 -20.65 -20.99 32.84
C ARG A 124 -22.11 -20.75 32.47
N ILE A 125 -22.87 -21.83 32.38
CA ILE A 125 -24.32 -21.75 32.35
C ILE A 125 -24.81 -21.49 33.79
N GLN A 126 -25.66 -20.49 33.97
CA GLN A 126 -26.28 -20.24 35.26
C GLN A 126 -27.44 -21.22 35.51
N ILE A 127 -27.58 -21.65 36.76
CA ILE A 127 -28.64 -22.56 37.17
C ILE A 127 -29.85 -21.71 37.59
N PRO A 128 -31.04 -21.95 36.99
CA PRO A 128 -32.26 -21.26 37.39
C PRO A 128 -32.52 -21.42 38.89
N PHE A 129 -33.06 -20.38 39.53
CA PHE A 129 -33.32 -20.36 40.97
C PHE A 129 -34.09 -21.60 41.46
N LEU A 130 -35.12 -22.01 40.72
CA LEU A 130 -35.93 -23.20 41.01
C LEU A 130 -35.12 -24.51 41.06
N GLU A 131 -34.03 -24.59 40.32
CA GLU A 131 -33.18 -25.78 40.20
C GLU A 131 -31.97 -25.74 41.15
N GLN A 132 -31.72 -24.63 41.86
CA GLN A 132 -30.53 -24.47 42.70
C GLN A 132 -30.47 -25.47 43.85
N ARG A 133 -31.61 -25.79 44.48
CA ARG A 133 -31.66 -26.77 45.58
C ARG A 133 -31.32 -28.18 45.07
N ALA A 134 -31.85 -28.56 43.91
CA ALA A 134 -31.54 -29.83 43.26
C ALA A 134 -30.06 -29.90 42.85
N TYR A 135 -29.52 -28.81 42.30
CA TYR A 135 -28.09 -28.73 41.98
C TYR A 135 -27.19 -28.80 43.20
N PHE A 136 -27.47 -28.06 44.26
CA PHE A 136 -26.67 -28.12 45.49
C PHE A 136 -26.63 -29.54 46.06
N LEU A 137 -27.78 -30.22 46.07
CA LEU A 137 -27.88 -31.60 46.54
C LEU A 137 -27.04 -32.56 45.67
N LEU A 138 -27.18 -32.48 44.35
CA LEU A 138 -26.50 -33.40 43.41
C LEU A 138 -25.01 -33.07 43.22
N ALA A 139 -24.65 -31.81 43.05
CA ALA A 139 -23.29 -31.38 42.69
C ALA A 139 -22.37 -31.25 43.91
N GLU A 140 -22.88 -30.72 45.04
CA GLU A 140 -22.04 -30.39 46.21
C GLU A 140 -22.18 -31.41 47.33
N LYS A 141 -23.42 -31.81 47.69
CA LYS A 141 -23.65 -32.72 48.82
C LYS A 141 -23.36 -34.19 48.48
N THR A 142 -23.85 -34.70 47.35
CA THR A 142 -23.65 -36.11 46.94
C THR A 142 -22.49 -36.32 45.98
N GLN A 143 -21.91 -35.23 45.44
CA GLN A 143 -20.85 -35.25 44.42
C GLN A 143 -21.19 -36.15 43.22
N HIS A 144 -22.08 -35.66 42.37
CA HIS A 144 -22.59 -36.35 41.19
C HIS A 144 -21.47 -37.04 40.37
N PRO A 145 -21.68 -38.28 39.88
CA PRO A 145 -20.67 -39.05 39.15
C PRO A 145 -20.06 -38.35 37.93
N SER A 146 -20.77 -37.40 37.32
CA SER A 146 -20.24 -36.61 36.20
C SER A 146 -18.96 -35.83 36.54
N ALA A 147 -18.75 -35.45 37.79
CA ALA A 147 -17.51 -34.80 38.26
C ALA A 147 -16.31 -35.77 38.38
N LYS A 148 -16.60 -37.08 38.50
CA LYS A 148 -15.59 -38.14 38.54
C LYS A 148 -15.19 -38.62 37.14
N ARG A 149 -15.99 -38.36 36.11
CA ARG A 149 -15.68 -38.73 34.72
C ARG A 149 -14.45 -37.98 34.21
N TRP A 150 -13.55 -38.71 33.53
CA TRP A 150 -12.31 -38.18 32.94
C TRP A 150 -12.51 -36.92 32.08
N ARG A 151 -13.59 -36.90 31.29
CA ARG A 151 -13.96 -35.76 30.43
C ARG A 151 -14.20 -34.43 31.17
N ASN A 152 -14.34 -34.45 32.49
CA ASN A 152 -14.56 -33.26 33.32
C ASN A 152 -13.41 -32.98 34.31
N LYS A 153 -12.32 -33.77 34.26
CA LYS A 153 -11.18 -33.57 35.14
C LYS A 153 -10.32 -32.39 34.68
N TRP A 154 -10.12 -31.45 35.59
CA TRP A 154 -9.35 -30.23 35.35
C TRP A 154 -7.90 -30.53 34.95
N PHE A 155 -7.27 -31.54 35.56
CA PHE A 155 -5.88 -31.91 35.28
C PHE A 155 -5.68 -32.53 33.88
N LEU A 156 -6.77 -32.92 33.19
CA LEU A 156 -6.72 -33.35 31.79
C LEU A 156 -7.11 -32.22 30.85
N ALA A 157 -8.17 -31.48 31.20
CA ALA A 157 -8.71 -30.40 30.38
C ALA A 157 -7.75 -29.18 30.31
N LEU A 158 -7.14 -28.75 31.41
CA LEU A 158 -6.28 -27.56 31.40
C LEU A 158 -4.98 -27.79 30.61
N PRO A 159 -4.19 -28.87 30.84
CA PRO A 159 -2.96 -29.06 30.09
C PRO A 159 -3.21 -29.26 28.59
N SER A 160 -4.25 -30.01 28.21
CA SER A 160 -4.62 -30.19 26.80
C SER A 160 -5.00 -28.86 26.13
N MET A 161 -5.77 -28.02 26.81
CA MET A 161 -6.09 -26.67 26.31
C MET A 161 -4.84 -25.81 26.18
N CYS A 162 -3.94 -25.82 27.16
CA CYS A 162 -2.72 -25.00 27.15
C CYS A 162 -1.81 -25.38 25.99
N ILE A 163 -1.50 -26.67 25.84
CA ILE A 163 -0.63 -27.17 24.78
C ILE A 163 -1.24 -26.85 23.41
N LEU A 164 -2.53 -27.13 23.22
CA LEU A 164 -3.19 -26.91 21.93
C LEU A 164 -3.30 -25.41 21.59
N SER A 165 -3.65 -24.57 22.57
CA SER A 165 -3.71 -23.11 22.39
C SER A 165 -2.35 -22.53 22.06
N ALA A 166 -1.31 -22.92 22.80
CA ALA A 166 0.05 -22.44 22.57
C ALA A 166 0.53 -22.81 21.16
N SER A 167 0.36 -24.07 20.74
CA SER A 167 0.77 -24.52 19.39
C SER A 167 0.01 -23.79 18.29
N LEU A 168 -1.32 -23.66 18.41
CA LEU A 168 -2.15 -23.01 17.40
C LEU A 168 -1.87 -21.51 17.30
N LEU A 169 -1.75 -20.83 18.44
CA LEU A 169 -1.39 -19.41 18.49
C LEU A 169 0.01 -19.18 17.91
N PHE A 170 0.98 -20.03 18.24
CA PHE A 170 2.35 -19.93 17.71
C PHE A 170 2.39 -20.09 16.19
N ILE A 171 1.71 -21.10 15.64
CA ILE A 171 1.60 -21.28 14.18
C ILE A 171 0.95 -20.05 13.52
N THR A 172 -0.09 -19.49 14.15
CA THR A 172 -0.77 -18.29 13.63
C THR A 172 0.15 -17.09 13.66
N MET A 173 0.91 -16.89 14.73
CA MET A 173 1.89 -15.79 14.83
C MET A 173 2.95 -15.89 13.72
N ILE A 174 3.48 -17.09 13.45
CA ILE A 174 4.43 -17.30 12.34
C ILE A 174 3.78 -16.98 10.99
N GLY A 175 2.53 -17.41 10.78
CA GLY A 175 1.79 -17.13 9.55
C GLY A 175 1.57 -15.64 9.34
N LEU A 176 1.17 -14.91 10.40
CA LEU A 176 0.97 -13.47 10.35
C LEU A 176 2.28 -12.71 10.14
N TYR A 177 3.37 -13.12 10.81
CA TYR A 177 4.69 -12.52 10.62
C TYR A 177 5.20 -12.69 9.18
N SER A 178 5.07 -13.91 8.64
CA SER A 178 5.44 -14.19 7.25
C SER A 178 4.62 -13.36 6.25
N LEU A 179 3.33 -13.16 6.53
CA LEU A 179 2.45 -12.32 5.71
C LEU A 179 2.87 -10.84 5.75
N ASP A 180 3.21 -10.33 6.93
CA ASP A 180 3.70 -8.96 7.09
C ASP A 180 5.02 -8.73 6.34
N GLU A 181 5.95 -9.68 6.44
CA GLU A 181 7.23 -9.61 5.73
C GLU A 181 7.05 -9.66 4.20
N TYR A 182 6.17 -10.55 3.73
CA TYR A 182 5.81 -10.62 2.31
C TYR A 182 5.21 -9.31 1.80
N ASN A 183 4.29 -8.71 2.56
CA ASN A 183 3.68 -7.43 2.20
C ASN A 183 4.69 -6.26 2.18
N ARG A 184 5.67 -6.25 3.10
CA ARG A 184 6.75 -5.26 3.11
C ARG A 184 7.65 -5.41 1.88
N GLY A 185 7.94 -6.64 1.45
CA GLY A 185 8.70 -6.91 0.23
C GLY A 185 7.99 -6.48 -1.06
N LEU A 186 6.66 -6.55 -1.09
CA LEU A 186 5.83 -6.13 -2.23
C LEU A 186 5.58 -4.62 -2.31
N ALA A 187 5.60 -3.92 -1.18
CA ALA A 187 5.33 -2.48 -1.10
C ALA A 187 6.11 -1.62 -2.12
N PRO A 188 7.44 -1.79 -2.33
CA PRO A 188 8.18 -0.99 -3.31
C PRO A 188 7.71 -1.24 -4.74
N TYR A 189 7.47 -2.49 -5.12
CA TYR A 189 7.00 -2.85 -6.48
C TYR A 189 5.62 -2.27 -6.77
N VAL A 190 4.69 -2.36 -5.81
CA VAL A 190 3.34 -1.80 -5.95
C VAL A 190 3.40 -0.27 -6.02
N ALA A 191 4.26 0.37 -5.24
CA ALA A 191 4.46 1.82 -5.28
C ALA A 191 5.02 2.28 -6.63
N GLU A 192 6.02 1.58 -7.15
CA GLU A 192 6.62 1.85 -8.46
C GLU A 192 5.61 1.67 -9.58
N GLN A 193 4.88 0.56 -9.60
CA GLN A 193 3.85 0.30 -10.61
C GLN A 193 2.76 1.38 -10.60
N LYS A 194 2.31 1.79 -9.41
CA LYS A 194 1.31 2.86 -9.27
C LYS A 194 1.85 4.22 -9.74
N ALA A 195 3.14 4.49 -9.51
CA ALA A 195 3.79 5.69 -10.03
C ALA A 195 3.84 5.67 -11.56
N GLN A 196 4.22 4.53 -12.17
CA GLN A 196 4.23 4.35 -13.62
C GLN A 196 2.84 4.50 -14.23
N ASP A 197 1.81 3.88 -13.65
CA ASP A 197 0.42 4.02 -14.12
C ASP A 197 -0.06 5.48 -14.07
N THR A 198 0.34 6.21 -13.02
CA THR A 198 0.01 7.63 -12.87
C THR A 198 0.70 8.47 -13.95
N LEU A 199 1.95 8.16 -14.29
CA LEU A 199 2.68 8.81 -15.39
C LEU A 199 2.04 8.49 -16.74
N GLN A 200 1.67 7.23 -17.00
CA GLN A 200 1.03 6.84 -18.24
C GLN A 200 -0.32 7.51 -18.46
N LYS A 201 -1.12 7.70 -17.40
CA LYS A 201 -2.39 8.45 -17.46
C LYS A 201 -2.23 9.91 -17.87
N ARG A 202 -1.04 10.50 -17.69
CA ARG A 202 -0.73 11.87 -18.12
C ARG A 202 -0.35 11.95 -19.60
N ALA A 203 -0.05 10.82 -20.24
CA ALA A 203 0.30 10.79 -21.65
C ALA A 203 -0.89 11.20 -22.51
N ILE A 204 -0.70 12.19 -23.38
CA ILE A 204 -1.69 12.51 -24.40
C ILE A 204 -1.84 11.38 -25.42
N ASN A 205 -3.03 11.32 -26.02
CA ASN A 205 -3.27 10.50 -27.19
C ASN A 205 -2.67 11.19 -28.44
N VAL A 206 -1.82 10.48 -29.18
CA VAL A 206 -1.09 11.01 -30.34
C VAL A 206 -1.78 10.73 -31.68
N THR A 207 -3.04 10.28 -31.66
CA THR A 207 -3.87 10.16 -32.88
C THR A 207 -4.09 11.53 -33.54
N PRO A 208 -4.18 11.63 -34.88
CA PRO A 208 -4.43 12.90 -35.59
C PRO A 208 -5.60 13.70 -35.01
N ALA A 209 -6.75 13.07 -34.77
CA ALA A 209 -7.95 13.72 -34.22
C ALA A 209 -7.77 14.32 -32.81
N SER A 210 -6.83 13.77 -32.02
CA SER A 210 -6.48 14.33 -30.70
C SER A 210 -5.49 15.48 -30.85
N LEU A 211 -4.54 15.37 -31.79
CA LEU A 211 -3.56 16.41 -32.08
C LEU A 211 -4.21 17.64 -32.74
N ASP A 212 -5.23 17.48 -33.56
CA ASP A 212 -6.04 18.56 -34.16
C ASP A 212 -6.59 19.53 -33.10
N LYS A 213 -6.91 19.03 -31.90
CA LYS A 213 -7.45 19.83 -30.79
C LYS A 213 -6.38 20.65 -30.06
N LEU A 214 -5.11 20.30 -30.23
CA LEU A 214 -4.00 20.98 -29.56
C LEU A 214 -3.45 22.10 -30.43
N SER A 215 -3.07 23.22 -29.79
CA SER A 215 -2.29 24.25 -30.47
C SER A 215 -0.89 23.74 -30.82
N THR A 216 -0.27 24.28 -31.86
CA THR A 216 1.09 23.86 -32.26
C THR A 216 2.11 24.05 -31.13
N LYS A 217 2.02 25.16 -30.39
CA LYS A 217 2.88 25.40 -29.21
C LYS A 217 2.70 24.34 -28.13
N GLU A 218 1.46 23.95 -27.86
CA GLU A 218 1.15 22.92 -26.87
C GLU A 218 1.64 21.54 -27.30
N ALA A 219 1.46 21.19 -28.58
CA ALA A 219 2.00 19.97 -29.16
C ALA A 219 3.54 19.91 -29.03
N LEU A 220 4.24 21.03 -29.31
CA LEU A 220 5.69 21.12 -29.14
C LEU A 220 6.13 21.00 -27.67
N ARG A 221 5.38 21.52 -26.71
CA ARG A 221 5.67 21.29 -25.28
C ARG A 221 5.51 19.82 -24.89
N HIS A 222 4.53 19.11 -25.45
CA HIS A 222 4.42 17.67 -25.25
C HIS A 222 5.58 16.90 -25.89
N VAL A 223 6.12 17.34 -27.03
CA VAL A 223 7.35 16.79 -27.62
C VAL A 223 8.51 16.93 -26.63
N TYR A 224 8.73 18.14 -26.11
CA TYR A 224 9.75 18.38 -25.08
C TYR A 224 9.54 17.49 -23.85
N ALA A 225 8.28 17.35 -23.40
CA ALA A 225 7.97 16.52 -22.25
C ALA A 225 8.23 15.03 -22.49
N TYR A 226 7.98 14.52 -23.70
CA TYR A 226 8.30 13.14 -24.08
C TYR A 226 9.81 12.89 -24.24
N SER A 227 10.61 13.90 -24.58
CA SER A 227 12.07 13.78 -24.71
C SER A 227 12.81 14.03 -23.40
N GLY A 228 12.30 14.95 -22.56
CA GLY A 228 12.95 15.42 -21.34
C GLY A 228 12.35 14.89 -20.04
N GLY A 229 11.17 14.27 -20.08
CA GLY A 229 10.52 13.68 -18.91
C GLY A 229 9.76 14.68 -18.03
N GLU A 230 9.64 15.94 -18.47
CA GLU A 230 9.02 17.02 -17.71
C GLU A 230 8.11 17.87 -18.59
N LEU A 231 6.85 18.04 -18.16
CA LEU A 231 5.96 18.99 -18.81
C LEU A 231 6.14 20.38 -18.19
N ILE A 232 6.29 21.35 -19.08
CA ILE A 232 6.51 22.76 -18.75
C ILE A 232 5.32 23.61 -19.20
N SER A 233 5.12 24.74 -18.52
CA SER A 233 4.13 25.74 -18.89
C SER A 233 4.60 26.61 -20.07
N ALA A 234 3.69 27.41 -20.62
CA ALA A 234 4.02 28.44 -21.62
C ALA A 234 5.07 29.46 -21.14
N SER A 235 5.20 29.61 -19.81
CA SER A 235 6.17 30.50 -19.16
C SER A 235 7.48 29.80 -18.78
N GLY A 236 7.64 28.51 -19.10
CA GLY A 236 8.85 27.72 -18.79
C GLY A 236 8.88 27.10 -17.39
N HIS A 237 7.87 27.32 -16.54
CA HIS A 237 7.79 26.68 -15.23
C HIS A 237 7.43 25.20 -15.34
N PHE A 238 8.07 24.36 -14.53
CA PHE A 238 7.74 22.95 -14.35
C PHE A 238 6.28 22.78 -13.88
N ILE A 239 5.55 21.86 -14.50
CA ILE A 239 4.19 21.49 -14.10
C ILE A 239 4.21 20.12 -13.42
N HIS A 240 4.70 19.09 -14.11
CA HIS A 240 4.78 17.73 -13.58
C HIS A 240 5.69 16.84 -14.41
N THR A 241 6.15 15.74 -13.80
CA THR A 241 6.87 14.66 -14.49
C THR A 241 5.98 13.98 -15.52
N TYR A 242 6.56 13.70 -16.68
CA TYR A 242 5.90 13.23 -17.88
C TYR A 242 6.58 11.95 -18.40
N PRO A 243 5.84 11.00 -19.01
CA PRO A 243 6.45 9.77 -19.51
C PRO A 243 7.42 10.05 -20.67
N LEU A 244 8.58 9.40 -20.65
CA LEU A 244 9.54 9.43 -21.76
C LEU A 244 9.07 8.56 -22.91
N SER A 245 9.07 9.08 -24.15
CA SER A 245 8.74 8.29 -25.34
C SER A 245 9.21 8.98 -26.62
N ASN A 246 10.34 8.51 -27.16
CA ASN A 246 10.86 9.02 -28.42
C ASN A 246 9.86 8.80 -29.58
N TYR A 247 9.17 7.66 -29.58
CA TYR A 247 8.11 7.38 -30.55
C TYR A 247 7.01 8.44 -30.54
N LYS A 248 6.42 8.74 -29.37
CA LYS A 248 5.34 9.75 -29.29
C LYS A 248 5.82 11.15 -29.64
N ALA A 249 7.05 11.53 -29.24
CA ALA A 249 7.66 12.79 -29.64
C ALA A 249 7.75 12.91 -31.17
N GLN A 250 8.32 11.90 -31.84
CA GLN A 250 8.43 11.87 -33.30
C GLN A 250 7.06 11.85 -34.00
N THR A 251 6.07 11.10 -33.47
CA THR A 251 4.71 11.07 -34.04
C THR A 251 4.06 12.45 -34.04
N ILE A 252 4.17 13.19 -32.93
CA ILE A 252 3.64 14.56 -32.85
C ILE A 252 4.33 15.45 -33.88
N LEU A 253 5.66 15.38 -33.99
CA LEU A 253 6.43 16.19 -34.93
C LEU A 253 6.08 15.89 -36.39
N LYS A 254 5.97 14.60 -36.77
CA LYS A 254 5.56 14.20 -38.12
C LYS A 254 4.18 14.75 -38.47
N TYR A 255 3.22 14.63 -37.55
CA TYR A 255 1.90 15.21 -37.74
C TYR A 255 1.95 16.74 -37.93
N LEU A 256 2.75 17.46 -37.13
CA LEU A 256 2.89 18.92 -37.26
C LEU A 256 3.53 19.35 -38.58
N ILE A 257 4.43 18.53 -39.15
CA ILE A 257 5.04 18.78 -40.46
C ILE A 257 4.00 18.52 -41.57
N GLU A 258 3.37 17.34 -41.56
CA GLU A 258 2.46 16.90 -42.63
C GLU A 258 1.16 17.71 -42.70
N HIS A 259 0.60 18.10 -41.55
CA HIS A 259 -0.75 18.68 -41.48
C HIS A 259 -0.74 20.19 -41.20
N ARG A 260 0.37 20.75 -40.72
CA ARG A 260 0.46 22.17 -40.32
C ARG A 260 1.66 22.91 -40.90
N ASP A 261 2.43 22.25 -41.77
CA ASP A 261 3.64 22.79 -42.40
C ASP A 261 4.58 23.48 -41.40
N ASN A 262 4.74 22.87 -40.22
CA ASN A 262 5.48 23.53 -39.13
C ASN A 262 6.99 23.36 -39.28
N VAL A 263 7.66 24.45 -39.65
CA VAL A 263 9.13 24.47 -39.86
C VAL A 263 9.92 24.12 -38.58
N ARG A 264 9.48 24.60 -37.40
CA ARG A 264 10.11 24.27 -36.11
C ARG A 264 10.03 22.77 -35.80
N ALA A 265 8.90 22.13 -36.11
CA ALA A 265 8.74 20.69 -35.93
C ALA A 265 9.70 19.91 -36.83
N LYS A 266 9.98 20.39 -38.05
CA LYS A 266 11.00 19.81 -38.94
C LYS A 266 12.39 19.84 -38.32
N PHE A 267 12.80 20.99 -37.77
CA PHE A 267 14.07 21.11 -37.03
C PHE A 267 14.15 20.14 -35.84
N LEU A 268 13.11 20.11 -35.01
CA LEU A 268 13.06 19.23 -33.82
C LEU A 268 13.04 17.75 -34.19
N LEU A 269 12.39 17.37 -35.30
CA LEU A 269 12.43 16.01 -35.80
C LEU A 269 13.83 15.63 -36.26
N GLY A 270 14.52 16.56 -36.92
CA GLY A 270 15.92 16.39 -37.32
C GLY A 270 16.85 16.12 -36.12
N LEU A 271 16.62 16.79 -34.99
CA LEU A 271 17.37 16.57 -33.75
C LEU A 271 17.09 15.21 -33.08
N LEU A 272 15.89 14.64 -33.28
CA LEU A 272 15.46 13.35 -32.72
C LEU A 272 15.69 12.15 -33.66
N THR A 273 16.18 12.40 -34.87
CA THR A 273 16.40 11.38 -35.91
C THR A 273 17.90 11.11 -36.08
N GLU A 274 18.25 9.89 -36.50
CA GLU A 274 19.65 9.49 -36.71
C GLU A 274 20.36 10.32 -37.80
N LYS A 275 21.69 10.43 -37.68
CA LYS A 275 22.53 11.50 -38.23
C LYS A 275 22.25 11.92 -39.68
N GLU A 276 22.21 11.00 -40.64
CA GLU A 276 22.09 11.37 -42.07
C GLU A 276 20.70 11.93 -42.41
N HIS A 277 19.64 11.28 -41.94
CA HIS A 277 18.27 11.72 -42.17
C HIS A 277 17.92 12.95 -41.31
N GLY A 278 18.50 13.03 -40.10
CA GLY A 278 18.34 14.17 -39.21
C GLY A 278 18.96 15.45 -39.76
N GLN A 279 20.15 15.36 -40.35
CA GLN A 279 20.85 16.52 -40.92
C GLN A 279 20.07 17.15 -42.08
N ALA A 280 19.54 16.34 -43.00
CA ALA A 280 18.73 16.83 -44.12
C ALA A 280 17.49 17.62 -43.63
N LEU A 281 16.80 17.12 -42.60
CA LEU A 281 15.65 17.80 -42.01
C LEU A 281 16.03 19.14 -41.36
N ILE A 282 17.21 19.23 -40.73
CA ILE A 282 17.71 20.49 -40.14
C ILE A 282 18.04 21.50 -41.24
N GLU A 283 18.66 21.07 -42.33
CA GLU A 283 18.96 21.92 -43.50
C GLU A 283 17.69 22.45 -44.15
N GLU A 284 16.73 21.58 -44.43
CA GLU A 284 15.42 21.99 -44.96
C GLU A 284 14.69 22.97 -44.02
N ALA A 285 14.78 22.78 -42.71
CA ALA A 285 14.17 23.70 -41.74
C ALA A 285 14.87 25.07 -41.73
N ALA A 286 16.19 25.10 -41.90
CA ALA A 286 16.96 26.33 -42.00
C ALA A 286 16.63 27.09 -43.30
N ASP A 287 16.52 26.39 -44.43
CA ASP A 287 16.16 26.97 -45.72
C ASP A 287 14.73 27.52 -45.71
N ALA A 288 13.80 26.82 -45.07
CA ALA A 288 12.44 27.26 -44.82
C ALA A 288 12.33 28.38 -43.76
N GLY A 289 13.45 28.81 -43.17
CA GLY A 289 13.53 30.03 -42.39
C GLY A 289 13.57 29.87 -40.86
N ASP A 290 13.63 28.66 -40.31
CA ASP A 290 13.70 28.49 -38.86
C ASP A 290 15.04 29.00 -38.28
N ILE A 291 14.94 29.92 -37.33
CA ILE A 291 16.12 30.57 -36.76
C ILE A 291 16.97 29.64 -35.90
N TYR A 292 16.37 28.67 -35.21
CA TYR A 292 17.13 27.75 -34.36
C TYR A 292 17.85 26.69 -35.20
N ALA A 293 17.27 26.25 -36.31
CA ALA A 293 17.95 25.45 -37.32
C ALA A 293 19.18 26.20 -37.88
N LYS A 294 19.04 27.48 -38.24
CA LYS A 294 20.18 28.31 -38.69
C LYS A 294 21.26 28.46 -37.62
N ILE A 295 20.87 28.69 -36.37
CA ILE A 295 21.81 28.76 -35.23
C ILE A 295 22.53 27.42 -35.06
N HIS A 296 21.81 26.30 -35.15
CA HIS A 296 22.36 24.95 -35.03
C HIS A 296 23.41 24.67 -36.10
N LEU A 297 23.08 24.90 -37.38
CA LEU A 297 24.00 24.71 -38.50
C LEU A 297 25.21 25.64 -38.41
N ALA A 298 25.01 26.92 -38.05
CA ALA A 298 26.09 27.87 -37.85
C ALA A 298 27.05 27.41 -36.75
N ALA A 299 26.52 26.93 -35.62
CA ALA A 299 27.34 26.45 -34.50
C ALA A 299 28.05 25.12 -34.81
N GLN A 300 27.46 24.27 -35.67
CA GLN A 300 28.03 22.97 -36.05
C GLN A 300 29.39 23.09 -36.77
N PHE A 301 29.67 24.20 -37.48
CA PHE A 301 31.00 24.46 -38.05
C PHE A 301 32.11 24.44 -37.00
N ALA A 302 31.83 24.87 -35.76
CA ALA A 302 32.82 24.85 -34.70
C ALA A 302 33.14 23.42 -34.22
N CYS A 303 32.20 22.48 -34.38
CA CYS A 303 32.41 21.07 -34.04
C CYS A 303 33.21 20.32 -35.13
N TYR A 304 33.45 20.94 -36.28
CA TYR A 304 34.29 20.44 -37.38
C TYR A 304 35.56 21.28 -37.56
N ASP A 305 36.16 21.73 -36.44
CA ASP A 305 37.41 22.49 -36.39
C ASP A 305 37.40 23.84 -37.16
N LYS A 306 36.22 24.43 -37.38
CA LYS A 306 36.05 25.75 -38.02
C LYS A 306 35.34 26.76 -37.09
N PRO A 307 35.88 27.04 -35.89
CA PRO A 307 35.21 27.92 -34.91
C PRO A 307 35.09 29.37 -35.36
N GLU A 308 36.01 29.89 -36.17
CA GLU A 308 35.94 31.28 -36.66
C GLU A 308 34.79 31.49 -37.64
N ILE A 309 34.50 30.50 -38.49
CA ILE A 309 33.35 30.51 -39.40
C ILE A 309 32.06 30.48 -38.59
N ALA A 310 31.97 29.59 -37.60
CA ALA A 310 30.82 29.53 -36.70
C ALA A 310 30.59 30.85 -35.97
N ARG A 311 31.66 31.48 -35.48
CA ARG A 311 31.59 32.76 -34.76
C ARG A 311 31.11 33.89 -35.65
N ASP A 312 31.60 33.99 -36.90
CA ASP A 312 31.13 35.00 -37.84
C ASP A 312 29.65 34.80 -38.20
N LEU A 313 29.25 33.57 -38.56
CA LEU A 313 27.86 33.24 -38.88
C LEU A 313 26.90 33.54 -37.73
N LEU A 314 27.24 33.14 -36.51
CA LEU A 314 26.46 33.43 -35.31
C LEU A 314 26.39 34.94 -35.02
N ASN A 315 27.47 35.69 -35.22
CA ASN A 315 27.46 37.14 -35.07
C ASN A 315 26.56 37.84 -36.10
N ARG A 316 26.54 37.36 -37.34
CA ARG A 316 25.61 37.85 -38.38
C ARG A 316 24.17 37.55 -38.00
N LEU A 317 23.87 36.30 -37.62
CA LEU A 317 22.54 35.90 -37.14
C LEU A 317 22.10 36.72 -35.92
N ARG A 318 23.00 37.02 -34.99
CA ARG A 318 22.73 37.86 -33.82
C ARG A 318 22.28 39.27 -34.19
N LYS A 319 22.86 39.85 -35.24
CA LYS A 319 22.53 41.20 -35.73
C LYS A 319 21.18 41.24 -36.46
N THR A 320 20.82 40.16 -37.15
CA THR A 320 19.57 40.09 -37.93
C THR A 320 18.38 39.56 -37.13
N THR A 321 18.62 38.85 -36.04
CA THR A 321 17.56 38.28 -35.19
C THR A 321 16.99 39.32 -34.22
N ARG A 322 15.69 39.57 -34.35
CA ARG A 322 14.95 40.51 -33.48
C ARG A 322 14.42 39.86 -32.20
N GLU A 323 14.19 38.55 -32.22
CA GLU A 323 13.64 37.80 -31.09
C GLU A 323 14.66 37.65 -29.96
N THR A 324 14.21 37.80 -28.71
CA THR A 324 15.03 37.74 -27.50
C THR A 324 15.59 36.34 -27.23
N HIS A 325 14.78 35.29 -27.38
CA HIS A 325 15.21 33.91 -27.07
C HIS A 325 16.30 33.38 -28.01
N PRO A 326 16.18 33.41 -29.35
CA PRO A 326 17.24 32.92 -30.22
C PRO A 326 18.52 33.78 -30.12
N ARG A 327 18.37 35.10 -29.91
CA ARG A 327 19.51 35.98 -29.62
C ARG A 327 20.21 35.62 -28.31
N GLY A 328 19.45 35.23 -27.29
CA GLY A 328 19.95 34.68 -26.03
C GLY A 328 20.76 33.39 -26.24
N ARG A 329 20.25 32.44 -27.04
CA ARG A 329 20.97 31.20 -27.39
C ARG A 329 22.30 31.50 -28.08
N ILE A 330 22.31 32.41 -29.05
CA ILE A 330 23.54 32.82 -29.74
C ILE A 330 24.56 33.39 -28.74
N ASN A 331 24.13 34.31 -27.87
CA ASN A 331 25.02 34.89 -26.87
C ASN A 331 25.58 33.83 -25.92
N ARG A 332 24.77 32.85 -25.50
CA ARG A 332 25.20 31.75 -24.64
C ARG A 332 26.27 30.89 -25.33
N ILE A 333 26.06 30.51 -26.59
CA ILE A 333 27.05 29.74 -27.36
C ILE A 333 28.37 30.52 -27.47
N LEU A 334 28.28 31.82 -27.76
CA LEU A 334 29.46 32.69 -27.90
C LEU A 334 30.18 32.93 -26.56
N SER A 335 29.47 32.99 -25.44
CA SER A 335 30.04 33.28 -24.11
C SER A 335 30.62 32.04 -23.43
N ILE A 336 29.94 30.91 -23.54
CA ILE A 336 30.37 29.63 -22.95
C ILE A 336 31.47 28.98 -23.80
N GLY A 337 31.46 29.23 -25.11
CA GLY A 337 32.41 28.67 -26.06
C GLY A 337 31.91 27.39 -26.72
N PHE A 338 32.48 27.09 -27.89
CA PHE A 338 32.02 26.01 -28.76
C PHE A 338 32.27 24.60 -28.20
N GLY A 339 33.27 24.43 -27.32
CA GLY A 339 33.57 23.13 -26.71
C GLY A 339 32.41 22.56 -25.91
N GLN A 340 31.73 23.38 -25.09
CA GLN A 340 30.55 22.90 -24.34
C GLN A 340 29.34 22.68 -25.25
N PHE A 341 29.14 23.51 -26.29
CA PHE A 341 28.06 23.30 -27.26
C PHE A 341 28.20 21.96 -28.00
N CYS A 342 29.42 21.60 -28.42
CA CYS A 342 29.67 20.34 -29.09
C CYS A 342 29.51 19.13 -28.15
N ALA A 343 29.77 19.29 -26.84
CA ALA A 343 29.56 18.27 -25.81
C ALA A 343 28.09 18.14 -25.35
N GLU A 344 27.29 19.22 -25.40
CA GLU A 344 25.86 19.24 -25.03
C GLU A 344 25.00 18.38 -25.97
N LYS A 345 25.52 18.01 -27.16
CA LYS A 345 24.85 17.20 -28.17
C LYS A 345 24.44 15.80 -27.67
N ASP A 346 25.02 15.32 -26.58
CA ASP A 346 24.84 13.95 -26.09
C ASP A 346 23.77 13.77 -24.98
N TYR A 347 23.30 14.85 -24.32
CA TYR A 347 22.49 14.71 -23.09
C TYR A 347 20.98 14.99 -23.22
N SER A 348 20.55 15.91 -24.09
CA SER A 348 19.13 16.09 -24.42
C SER A 348 18.97 16.88 -25.73
N PRO A 349 18.46 16.27 -26.81
CA PRO A 349 18.43 16.91 -28.12
C PRO A 349 17.44 18.08 -28.19
N VAL A 350 16.37 18.10 -27.37
CA VAL A 350 15.31 19.13 -27.43
C VAL A 350 15.41 20.07 -26.23
N SER A 351 15.85 21.30 -26.48
CA SER A 351 15.90 22.34 -25.45
C SER A 351 14.53 23.01 -25.25
N ILE A 352 14.27 23.45 -24.02
CA ILE A 352 13.09 24.23 -23.64
C ILE A 352 12.93 25.49 -24.52
N GLU A 353 14.04 26.13 -24.88
CA GLU A 353 14.05 27.34 -25.72
C GLU A 353 13.49 27.10 -27.13
N TYR A 354 13.40 25.84 -27.58
CA TYR A 354 12.90 25.49 -28.91
C TYR A 354 11.37 25.36 -28.97
N VAL A 355 10.71 25.25 -27.82
CA VAL A 355 9.28 24.90 -27.71
C VAL A 355 8.42 25.95 -26.99
N LEU A 356 9.04 27.03 -26.49
CA LEU A 356 8.36 28.17 -25.85
C LEU A 356 7.88 29.23 -26.86
#